data_AF-A0A8K0KCK6-F1
#
_entry.id   AF-A0A8K0KCK6-F1
#
_cell.length_a   1.000
_cell.length_b   1.000
_cell.length_c   1.000
_cell.angle_alpha   90.00
_cell.angle_beta   90.00
_cell.angle_gamma   90.00
#
_symmetry.space_group_name_H-M   'P 1'
#
loop_
_entity.id
_entity.type
_entity.pdbx_description
1 polymer ?
#
loop_
_entity_poly.entity_id
_entity_poly.type
_entity_poly.pdbx_seq_one_letter_code
_entity_poly.pdbx_strand_id
1 'polypeptide(L)'
;MQFGAKPGSMSRAAPSGCLNEHLSLIFLENFISHVKPSKRERILLYLDNHESHLSLEALDKESEAGILMILDQSIITTVKPN
;
A
#
# COMPACT_ATOMS: atom_id res chain seq x y z
N MET A 1 8.16 -18.61 1.30
CA MET A 1 8.40 -19.72 0.34
C MET A 1 7.21 -19.79 -0.60
N GLN A 2 7.45 -20.08 -1.89
CA GLN A 2 6.47 -19.88 -2.97
C GLN A 2 6.13 -21.20 -3.69
N PHE A 3 6.03 -22.31 -2.96
CA PHE A 3 5.69 -23.60 -3.54
C PHE A 3 4.21 -23.63 -3.97
N GLY A 4 3.96 -23.87 -5.26
CA GLY A 4 2.62 -23.99 -5.84
C GLY A 4 1.91 -22.67 -6.17
N ALA A 5 2.58 -21.52 -6.05
CA ALA A 5 1.96 -20.24 -6.42
C ALA A 5 1.90 -20.07 -7.95
N LYS A 6 0.91 -19.29 -8.43
CA LYS A 6 0.82 -18.93 -9.85
C LYS A 6 2.02 -18.06 -10.26
N PRO A 7 2.51 -18.18 -11.51
CA PRO A 7 3.54 -17.28 -12.04
C PRO A 7 3.14 -15.80 -11.84
N GLY A 8 4.09 -14.96 -11.39
CA GLY A 8 3.85 -13.56 -11.05
C GLY A 8 3.47 -13.30 -9.58
N SER A 9 3.19 -14.35 -8.80
CA SER A 9 2.99 -14.18 -7.36
C SER A 9 4.30 -13.75 -6.67
N MET A 10 4.20 -12.89 -5.65
CA MET A 10 5.35 -12.49 -4.83
C MET A 10 5.09 -12.87 -3.37
N SER A 11 6.08 -13.49 -2.71
CA SER A 11 6.03 -13.82 -1.28
C SER A 11 7.23 -13.22 -0.59
N ARG A 12 6.99 -12.26 0.29
CA ARG A 12 7.98 -11.63 1.16
C ARG A 12 7.41 -11.49 2.56
N ALA A 13 8.27 -11.62 3.56
CA ALA A 13 7.91 -11.49 4.97
C ALA A 13 9.05 -10.80 5.72
N ALA A 14 8.71 -9.94 6.66
CA ALA A 14 9.71 -9.33 7.53
C ALA A 14 10.12 -10.36 8.60
N PRO A 15 11.35 -10.28 9.13
CA PRO A 15 11.76 -11.12 10.27
C PRO A 15 10.88 -10.94 11.51
N SER A 16 10.28 -9.76 11.68
CA SER A 16 9.34 -9.46 12.77
C SER A 16 7.97 -10.11 12.59
N GLY A 17 7.64 -10.59 11.39
CA GLY A 17 6.30 -11.07 11.03
C GLY A 17 5.28 -9.96 10.75
N CYS A 18 5.62 -8.69 10.97
CA CYS A 18 4.73 -7.55 10.71
C CYS A 18 5.10 -6.85 9.39
N LEU A 19 4.13 -6.17 8.77
CA LEU A 19 4.39 -5.32 7.61
C LEU A 19 5.28 -4.15 8.01
N ASN A 20 6.26 -3.83 7.16
CA ASN A 20 7.11 -2.65 7.32
C ASN A 20 7.10 -1.82 6.03
N GLU A 21 7.67 -0.63 6.10
CA GLU A 21 7.73 0.33 4.99
C GLU A 21 8.29 -0.27 3.70
N HIS A 22 9.41 -1.01 3.80
CA HIS A 22 10.05 -1.64 2.65
C HIS A 22 9.12 -2.65 1.96
N LEU A 23 8.46 -3.51 2.73
CA LEU A 23 7.52 -4.50 2.19
C LEU A 23 6.26 -3.85 1.62
N SER A 24 5.82 -2.73 2.19
CA SER A 24 4.71 -1.92 1.67
C SER A 24 5.04 -1.36 0.28
N LEU A 25 6.25 -0.81 0.09
CA LEU A 25 6.71 -0.33 -1.21
C LEU A 25 6.77 -1.44 -2.27
N ILE A 26 7.30 -2.60 -1.89
CA ILE A 26 7.35 -3.77 -2.76
C ILE A 26 5.95 -4.22 -3.17
N PHE A 27 5.00 -4.20 -2.23
CA PHE A 27 3.60 -4.48 -2.53
C PHE A 27 3.06 -3.47 -3.54
N LEU A 28 3.32 -2.18 -3.36
CA LEU A 28 2.87 -1.12 -4.26
C LEU A 28 3.45 -1.28 -5.68
N GLU A 29 4.74 -1.60 -5.81
CA GLU A 29 5.38 -1.87 -7.10
C GLU A 29 4.78 -3.09 -7.80
N ASN A 30 4.57 -4.18 -7.04
CA ASN A 30 3.93 -5.37 -7.57
C ASN A 30 2.47 -5.08 -7.98
N PHE A 31 1.75 -4.27 -7.22
CA PHE A 31 0.39 -3.84 -7.55
C PHE A 31 0.37 -3.04 -8.85
N ILE A 32 1.23 -2.02 -8.99
CA ILE A 32 1.32 -1.18 -10.19
C ILE A 32 1.64 -2.02 -11.43
N SER A 33 2.59 -2.96 -11.36
CA SER A 33 2.98 -3.79 -12.50
C SER A 33 1.86 -4.71 -13.03
N HIS A 34 0.97 -5.16 -12.15
CA HIS A 34 -0.12 -6.07 -12.50
C HIS A 34 -1.40 -5.33 -12.88
N VAL A 35 -1.77 -4.31 -12.09
CA VAL A 35 -3.03 -3.59 -12.28
C VAL A 35 -2.91 -2.50 -13.33
N LYS A 36 -1.71 -1.95 -13.54
CA LYS A 36 -1.39 -0.92 -14.53
C LYS A 36 -2.32 0.30 -14.47
N PRO A 37 -2.45 0.94 -13.28
CA PRO A 37 -3.18 2.19 -13.15
C PRO A 37 -2.61 3.27 -14.06
N SER A 38 -3.42 4.28 -14.35
CA SER A 38 -2.96 5.46 -15.09
C SER A 38 -3.61 6.72 -14.56
N LYS A 39 -3.05 7.88 -14.90
CA LYS A 39 -3.63 9.18 -14.52
C LYS A 39 -5.02 9.42 -15.14
N ARG A 40 -5.37 8.71 -16.22
CA ARG A 40 -6.70 8.75 -16.88
C ARG A 40 -7.69 7.78 -16.23
N GLU A 41 -7.21 6.60 -15.83
CA GLU A 41 -7.98 5.56 -15.16
C GLU A 41 -7.38 5.32 -13.78
N ARG A 42 -7.71 6.24 -12.86
CA ARG A 42 -7.14 6.24 -11.52
C ARG A 42 -7.71 5.13 -10.67
N ILE A 43 -6.89 4.67 -9.72
CA ILE A 43 -7.28 3.65 -8.74
C ILE A 43 -7.29 4.26 -7.35
N LEU A 44 -8.37 4.01 -6.62
CA LEU A 44 -8.44 4.30 -5.19
C LEU A 44 -7.94 3.08 -4.43
N LEU A 45 -6.87 3.23 -3.66
CA LEU A 45 -6.36 2.22 -2.76
C LEU A 45 -6.66 2.64 -1.32
N TYR A 46 -7.64 1.97 -0.71
CA TYR A 46 -8.02 2.22 0.68
C TYR A 46 -7.34 1.20 1.58
N LEU A 47 -6.48 1.68 2.48
CA LEU A 47 -5.68 0.85 3.39
C LEU A 47 -5.99 1.23 4.84
N ASP A 48 -5.58 0.38 5.77
CA ASP A 48 -5.59 0.75 7.19
C ASP A 48 -4.56 1.88 7.47
N ASN A 49 -4.66 2.52 8.64
CA ASN A 49 -3.76 3.61 9.04
C ASN A 49 -2.45 3.13 9.69
N HIS A 50 -1.92 2.00 9.23
CA HIS A 50 -0.62 1.56 9.70
C HIS A 50 0.50 2.42 9.08
N GLU A 51 1.42 2.89 9.91
CA GLU A 51 2.50 3.82 9.52
C GLU A 51 3.39 3.28 8.39
N SER A 52 3.46 1.96 8.21
CA SER A 52 4.22 1.33 7.12
C SER A 52 3.75 1.73 5.72
N HIS A 53 2.53 2.24 5.59
CA HIS A 53 2.00 2.73 4.32
C HIS A 53 2.43 4.18 4.01
N LEU A 54 2.90 4.92 5.02
CA LEU A 54 3.30 6.32 4.89
C LEU A 54 4.81 6.43 4.69
N SER A 55 5.23 6.45 3.43
CA SER A 55 6.58 6.87 3.07
C SER A 55 6.55 7.89 1.95
N LEU A 56 7.56 8.78 1.91
CA LEU A 56 7.71 9.73 0.82
C LEU A 56 7.81 9.02 -0.53
N GLU A 57 8.53 7.90 -0.57
CA GLU A 57 8.65 7.09 -1.78
C GLU A 57 7.31 6.48 -2.22
N ALA A 58 6.45 6.07 -1.29
CA ALA A 58 5.12 5.56 -1.62
C ALA A 58 4.23 6.67 -2.21
N LEU A 59 4.26 7.87 -1.61
CA LEU A 59 3.51 9.05 -2.07
C LEU A 59 3.94 9.50 -3.48
N ASP A 60 5.24 9.45 -3.77
CA ASP A 60 5.74 9.76 -5.11
C ASP A 60 5.27 8.71 -6.12
N LYS A 61 5.44 7.41 -5.80
CA LYS A 61 5.03 6.30 -6.69
C LYS A 61 3.53 6.28 -6.97
N GLU A 62 2.68 6.50 -5.97
CA GLU A 62 1.23 6.50 -6.18
C GLU A 62 0.81 7.65 -7.11
N SER A 63 1.36 8.84 -6.91
CA SER A 63 1.06 10.04 -7.69
C SER A 63 1.47 9.87 -9.15
N GLU A 64 2.66 9.29 -9.37
CA GLU A 64 3.16 8.98 -10.71
C GLU A 64 2.29 7.93 -11.42
N ALA A 65 1.88 6.88 -10.69
CA ALA A 65 1.11 5.77 -11.23
C ALA A 65 -0.39 6.07 -11.42
N GLY A 66 -0.90 7.18 -10.89
CA GLY A 66 -2.33 7.49 -10.92
C GLY A 66 -3.14 6.72 -9.86
N ILE A 67 -2.50 6.43 -8.73
CA ILE A 67 -3.15 5.86 -7.55
C ILE A 67 -3.43 7.00 -6.57
N LEU A 68 -4.62 6.98 -5.97
CA LEU A 68 -4.95 7.77 -4.79
C LEU A 68 -4.97 6.81 -3.60
N MET A 69 -4.01 6.94 -2.69
CA MET A 69 -4.00 6.13 -1.46
C MET A 69 -4.72 6.89 -0.35
N ILE A 70 -5.62 6.22 0.36
CA ILE A 70 -6.32 6.76 1.53
C ILE A 70 -6.10 5.77 2.67
N LEU A 71 -5.60 6.29 3.80
CA LEU A 71 -5.44 5.52 5.02
C LEU A 71 -6.62 5.77 5.95
N ASP A 72 -7.18 4.70 6.51
CA ASP A 72 -8.36 4.77 7.36
C ASP A 72 -8.09 5.49 8.70
N GLN A 73 -8.47 6.77 8.80
CA GLN A 73 -8.31 7.59 9.99
C GLN A 73 -9.38 7.34 11.08
N SER A 74 -10.18 6.27 11.00
CA SER A 74 -11.39 6.06 11.81
C SER A 74 -11.21 5.94 13.34
N ILE A 75 -10.04 6.23 13.91
CA ILE A 75 -9.80 6.25 15.37
C ILE A 75 -9.35 7.63 15.94
N ILE A 76 -9.12 8.67 15.15
CA ILE A 76 -8.81 10.03 15.67
C ILE A 76 -9.94 11.01 15.37
N THR A 77 -11.14 10.71 15.88
CA THR A 77 -12.15 11.75 16.14
C THR A 77 -13.04 11.34 17.30
N THR A 78 -12.44 10.95 18.42
CA THR A 78 -13.10 11.22 19.71
C THR A 78 -13.06 12.73 19.89
N VAL A 79 -14.07 13.41 19.33
CA VAL A 79 -14.43 14.78 19.73
C VAL A 79 -14.51 14.75 21.25
N LYS A 80 -13.60 15.44 21.96
CA LYS A 80 -13.82 15.72 23.38
C LYS A 80 -15.13 16.51 23.46
N PRO A 81 -16.18 16.02 24.13
CA PRO A 81 -17.32 16.87 24.43
C PRO A 81 -16.86 17.89 25.48
N ASN A 82 -16.94 19.17 25.09
CA ASN A 82 -16.85 20.43 25.85
C ASN A 82 -15.74 20.58 26.88
#